data_AF-A0A117NST9-F1
#
_entry.id   AF-A0A117NST9-F1
#
_cell.length_a   1.000
_cell.length_b   1.000
_cell.length_c   1.000
_cell.angle_alpha   90.00
_cell.angle_beta   90.00
_cell.angle_gamma   90.00
#
_symmetry.space_group_name_H-M   'P 1'
#
loop_
_entity.id
_entity.type
_entity.pdbx_description
1 polymer ?
#
loop_
_entity_poly.entity_id
_entity_poly.type
_entity_poly.pdbx_seq_one_letter_code
_entity_poly.pdbx_strand_id
1 'polypeptide(L)'
;MAETSLALRRSYAQLFAQAALTAVETETDDLSPASSTNVFERESCRAYSLHSQVPTQLHPVMALVVLGIYEYCQRGNISRMRARGNQAITTAMDISLHRLDSTTTDYSEAQRRAWWMTIWVSYLSHQLFLWMTHE
;
A
#
# COMPACT_ATOMS: atom_id res chain seq x y z
N MET A 1 15.07 -29.04 7.64
CA MET A 1 13.71 -28.93 7.06
C MET A 1 13.05 -27.56 7.35
N ALA A 2 13.26 -26.96 8.54
CA ALA A 2 12.74 -25.61 8.83
C ALA A 2 13.43 -24.50 8.00
N GLU A 3 14.76 -24.56 7.84
CA GLU A 3 15.53 -23.54 7.10
C GLU A 3 15.15 -23.45 5.62
N THR A 4 14.89 -24.58 4.96
CA THR A 4 14.44 -24.62 3.56
C THR A 4 13.05 -24.00 3.41
N SER A 5 12.16 -24.21 4.39
CA SER A 5 10.83 -23.57 4.40
C SER A 5 10.90 -22.05 4.60
N LEU A 6 11.85 -21.56 5.40
CA LEU A 6 12.08 -20.13 5.61
C LEU A 6 12.65 -19.47 4.36
N ALA A 7 13.61 -20.11 3.70
CA ALA A 7 14.19 -19.63 2.45
C ALA A 7 13.13 -19.51 1.35
N LEU A 8 12.27 -20.52 1.20
CA LEU A 8 11.16 -20.48 0.24
C LEU A 8 10.15 -19.36 0.55
N ARG A 9 9.76 -19.18 1.82
CA ARG A 9 8.83 -18.09 2.19
C ARG A 9 9.41 -16.71 1.86
N ARG A 10 10.71 -16.51 2.07
CA ARG A 10 11.40 -15.27 1.71
C ARG A 10 11.45 -15.06 0.19
N SER A 11 11.76 -16.11 -0.59
CA SER A 11 11.79 -15.99 -2.05
C SER A 11 10.43 -15.63 -2.64
N TYR A 12 9.36 -16.28 -2.18
CA TYR A 12 7.99 -15.93 -2.59
C TYR A 12 7.60 -14.52 -2.16
N ALA A 13 7.90 -14.13 -0.93
CA ALA A 13 7.60 -12.78 -0.47
C ALA A 13 8.32 -11.71 -1.29
N GLN A 14 9.56 -11.96 -1.70
CA GLN A 14 10.30 -11.07 -2.60
C GLN A 14 9.64 -10.97 -3.98
N LEU A 15 9.20 -12.10 -4.55
CA LEU A 15 8.48 -12.10 -5.83
C LEU A 15 7.17 -11.31 -5.74
N PHE A 16 6.40 -11.50 -4.67
CA PHE A 16 5.16 -10.74 -4.46
C PHE A 16 5.42 -9.26 -4.22
N ALA A 17 6.47 -8.92 -3.47
CA ALA A 17 6.86 -7.53 -3.28
C ALA A 17 7.24 -6.87 -4.61
N GLN A 18 8.02 -7.55 -5.46
CA GLN A 18 8.38 -7.04 -6.80
C GLN A 18 7.16 -6.87 -7.70
N ALA A 19 6.25 -7.84 -7.73
CA ALA A 19 5.02 -7.72 -8.50
C ALA A 19 4.13 -6.56 -8.01
N ALA A 20 3.97 -6.43 -6.69
CA ALA A 20 3.21 -5.33 -6.10
C ALA A 20 3.84 -3.96 -6.36
N LEU A 21 5.18 -3.88 -6.38
CA LEU A 21 5.91 -2.67 -6.72
C LEU A 21 5.61 -2.20 -8.13
N THR A 22 5.74 -3.11 -9.10
CA THR A 22 5.45 -2.82 -10.51
C THR A 22 3.98 -2.43 -10.69
N ALA A 23 3.05 -3.12 -10.03
CA ALA A 23 1.62 -2.80 -10.11
C ALA A 23 1.30 -1.40 -9.56
N VAL A 24 1.90 -1.00 -8.43
CA VAL A 24 1.71 0.34 -7.87
C VAL A 24 2.27 1.40 -8.82
N GLU A 25 3.44 1.18 -9.41
CA GLU A 25 4.04 2.12 -10.35
C GLU A 25 3.15 2.32 -11.59
N THR A 26 2.55 1.25 -12.13
CA THR A 26 1.60 1.35 -13.25
C THR A 26 0.31 2.06 -12.86
N GLU A 27 -0.28 1.74 -11.70
CA GLU A 27 -1.52 2.39 -11.24
C GLU A 27 -1.32 3.88 -10.92
N THR A 28 -0.14 4.29 -10.44
CA THR A 28 0.15 5.71 -10.19
C THR A 28 0.33 6.52 -11.48
N ASP A 29 0.81 5.92 -12.56
CA ASP A 29 0.93 6.59 -13.87
C ASP A 29 -0.46 6.83 -14.49
N ASP A 30 -1.37 5.86 -14.33
CA ASP A 30 -2.77 5.96 -14.79
C ASP A 30 -3.61 7.02 -14.04
N LEU A 31 -3.23 7.36 -12.81
CA LEU A 31 -3.89 8.40 -12.01
C LEU A 31 -3.46 9.83 -12.39
N SER A 32 -2.50 9.99 -13.30
CA SER A 32 -2.11 11.29 -13.86
C SER A 32 -3.28 11.91 -14.65
N PRO A 33 -3.64 13.19 -14.42
CA PRO A 33 -4.85 13.82 -14.97
C PRO A 33 -4.86 13.98 -16.50
N ALA A 34 -3.83 13.51 -17.21
CA ALA A 34 -3.69 13.63 -18.67
C ALA A 34 -4.27 12.45 -19.48
N SER A 35 -4.61 11.31 -18.86
CA SER A 35 -4.98 10.10 -19.60
C SER A 35 -6.44 9.67 -19.36
N SER A 36 -7.38 10.56 -19.65
CA SER A 36 -8.82 10.27 -19.66
C SER A 36 -9.26 9.60 -20.97
N THR A 37 -8.71 8.42 -21.33
CA THR A 37 -9.17 7.71 -22.55
C THR A 37 -9.36 6.19 -22.44
N ASN A 38 -8.93 5.49 -21.39
CA ASN A 38 -9.00 4.02 -21.38
C ASN A 38 -10.18 3.46 -20.55
N VAL A 39 -11.39 3.60 -21.09
CA VAL A 39 -12.61 2.95 -20.57
C VAL A 39 -12.51 1.41 -20.66
N PHE A 40 -11.67 0.88 -21.54
CA PHE A 40 -11.51 -0.57 -21.77
C PHE A 40 -10.60 -1.27 -20.74
N GLU A 41 -9.59 -0.60 -20.17
CA GLU A 41 -8.74 -1.18 -19.12
C GLU A 41 -9.45 -1.25 -17.76
N ARG A 42 -10.41 -0.34 -17.53
CA ARG A 42 -11.23 -0.31 -16.31
C ARG A 42 -12.11 -1.55 -16.16
N GLU A 43 -12.43 -2.25 -17.26
CA GLU A 43 -13.15 -3.53 -17.24
C GLU A 43 -12.24 -4.72 -16.91
N SER A 44 -10.96 -4.69 -17.30
CA SER A 44 -9.96 -5.71 -16.91
C SER A 44 -9.56 -5.58 -15.44
N CYS A 45 -9.41 -4.34 -14.92
CA CYS A 45 -9.19 -4.10 -13.48
C CYS A 45 -10.37 -4.53 -12.59
N ARG A 46 -11.58 -4.67 -13.15
CA ARG A 46 -12.75 -5.18 -12.44
C ARG A 46 -12.62 -6.66 -12.06
N ALA A 47 -11.76 -7.42 -12.75
CA ALA A 47 -11.48 -8.82 -12.44
C ALA A 47 -10.51 -9.02 -11.26
N TYR A 48 -9.84 -7.95 -10.80
CA TYR A 48 -8.83 -7.98 -9.73
C TYR A 48 -9.27 -7.24 -8.46
N SER A 49 -10.57 -7.17 -8.17
CA SER A 49 -11.03 -6.66 -6.87
C SER A 49 -10.54 -7.60 -5.75
N LEU A 50 -9.73 -7.10 -4.81
CA LEU A 50 -9.26 -7.90 -3.68
C LEU A 50 -10.44 -8.48 -2.88
N HIS A 51 -11.51 -7.70 -2.76
CA HIS A 51 -12.75 -8.09 -2.10
C HIS A 51 -13.90 -7.21 -2.60
N SER A 52 -15.13 -7.74 -2.64
CA SER A 52 -16.33 -6.99 -3.06
C SER A 52 -16.62 -5.75 -2.21
N GLN A 53 -16.11 -5.73 -0.96
CA GLN A 53 -16.24 -4.60 -0.02
C GLN A 53 -15.00 -3.69 0.03
N VAL A 54 -14.03 -3.88 -0.88
CA VAL A 54 -12.85 -3.01 -0.97
C VAL A 54 -12.88 -2.30 -2.32
N PRO A 55 -13.06 -0.98 -2.36
CA PRO A 55 -13.02 -0.24 -3.61
C PRO A 55 -11.62 -0.31 -4.20
N THR A 56 -11.53 -0.49 -5.52
CA THR A 56 -10.25 -0.63 -6.25
C THR A 56 -9.31 0.56 -6.04
N GLN A 57 -9.84 1.75 -5.77
CA GLN A 57 -9.09 2.96 -5.44
C GLN A 57 -8.21 2.82 -4.18
N LEU A 58 -8.54 1.88 -3.27
CA LEU A 58 -7.73 1.62 -2.07
C LEU A 58 -6.54 0.69 -2.31
N HIS A 59 -6.54 -0.06 -3.41
CA HIS A 59 -5.48 -1.03 -3.70
C HIS A 59 -4.06 -0.42 -3.69
N PRO A 60 -3.78 0.74 -4.34
CA PRO A 60 -2.44 1.30 -4.33
C PRO A 60 -2.00 1.72 -2.93
N VAL A 61 -2.91 2.29 -2.11
CA VAL A 61 -2.63 2.66 -0.72
C VAL A 61 -2.29 1.40 0.10
N MET A 62 -3.10 0.34 -0.02
CA MET A 62 -2.87 -0.91 0.70
C MET A 62 -1.58 -1.61 0.27
N ALA A 63 -1.29 -1.61 -1.03
CA ALA A 63 -0.05 -2.17 -1.56
C ALA A 63 1.18 -1.43 -1.03
N LEU A 64 1.16 -0.10 -1.00
CA LEU A 64 2.24 0.72 -0.43
C LEU A 64 2.45 0.47 1.07
N VAL A 65 1.38 0.32 1.84
CA VAL A 65 1.43 -0.04 3.27
C VAL A 65 2.10 -1.40 3.46
N VAL A 66 1.67 -2.43 2.72
CA VAL A 66 2.23 -3.78 2.81
C VAL A 66 3.70 -3.81 2.37
N LEU A 67 4.05 -3.07 1.32
CA LEU A 67 5.44 -2.91 0.87
C LEU A 67 6.31 -2.22 1.90
N GLY A 68 5.79 -1.20 2.59
CA GLY A 68 6.48 -0.56 3.70
C GLY A 68 6.81 -1.54 4.83
N ILE A 69 5.82 -2.36 5.22
CA ILE A 69 6.00 -3.42 6.23
C ILE A 69 7.02 -4.45 5.75
N TYR A 70 6.97 -4.86 4.47
CA TYR A 70 7.93 -5.79 3.88
C TYR A 70 9.37 -5.26 3.94
N GLU A 71 9.59 -4.00 3.56
CA GLU A 71 10.92 -3.37 3.60
C GLU A 71 11.51 -3.35 5.01
N TYR A 72 10.69 -3.12 6.03
CA TYR A 72 11.12 -3.21 7.42
C TYR A 72 11.34 -4.65 7.89
N CYS A 73 10.33 -5.52 7.81
CA CYS A 73 10.37 -6.84 8.41
C CYS A 73 11.32 -7.81 7.68
N GLN A 74 11.47 -7.71 6.36
CA GLN A 74 12.32 -8.63 5.59
C GLN A 74 13.69 -8.08 5.27
N ARG A 75 13.81 -6.76 5.07
CA ARG A 75 15.06 -6.12 4.64
C ARG A 75 15.70 -5.22 5.69
N GLY A 76 15.01 -4.95 6.79
CA GLY A 76 15.47 -4.04 7.84
C GLY A 76 15.62 -2.59 7.39
N ASN A 77 15.01 -2.20 6.26
CA ASN A 77 15.25 -0.90 5.63
C ASN A 77 14.18 0.12 6.03
N ILE A 78 14.43 0.81 7.15
CA ILE A 78 13.51 1.82 7.70
C ILE A 78 13.37 3.02 6.75
N SER A 79 14.43 3.41 6.05
CA SER A 79 14.37 4.53 5.09
C SER A 79 13.42 4.22 3.92
N ARG A 80 13.45 3.00 3.39
CA ARG A 80 12.51 2.54 2.36
C ARG A 80 11.10 2.41 2.90
N MET A 81 10.92 1.86 4.12
CA MET A 81 9.62 1.82 4.79
C MET A 81 9.02 3.23 4.90
N ARG A 82 9.79 4.22 5.37
CA ARG A 82 9.35 5.62 5.47
C ARG A 82 8.99 6.20 4.11
N ALA A 83 9.81 5.98 3.08
CA ALA A 83 9.51 6.45 1.73
C ALA A 83 8.18 5.89 1.19
N ARG A 84 7.92 4.59 1.41
CA ARG A 84 6.64 3.96 1.04
C ARG A 84 5.47 4.44 1.89
N GLY A 85 5.68 4.68 3.18
CA GLY A 85 4.68 5.27 4.06
C GLY A 85 4.28 6.68 3.61
N ASN A 86 5.25 7.52 3.26
CA ASN A 86 4.99 8.86 2.73
C ASN A 86 4.21 8.80 1.41
N GLN A 87 4.60 7.90 0.50
CA GLN A 87 3.86 7.67 -0.74
C GLN A 87 2.42 7.23 -0.47
N ALA A 88 2.21 6.30 0.47
CA ALA A 88 0.88 5.83 0.86
C ALA A 88 0.02 6.96 1.43
N ILE A 89 0.61 7.85 2.25
CA ILE A 89 -0.08 9.04 2.78
C ILE A 89 -0.52 9.95 1.64
N THR A 90 0.39 10.30 0.72
CA THR A 90 0.07 11.18 -0.41
C THR A 90 -1.03 10.58 -1.26
N THR A 91 -0.91 9.31 -1.67
CA THR A 91 -1.94 8.63 -2.45
C THR A 91 -3.28 8.58 -1.70
N ALA A 92 -3.28 8.35 -0.38
CA ALA A 92 -4.49 8.38 0.44
C ALA A 92 -5.15 9.76 0.53
N MET A 93 -4.34 10.83 0.54
CA MET A 93 -4.83 12.20 0.48
C MET A 93 -5.43 12.53 -0.89
N ASP A 94 -4.82 12.07 -1.98
CA ASP A 94 -5.29 12.29 -3.35
C ASP A 94 -6.69 11.70 -3.56
N ILE A 95 -6.96 10.51 -3.01
CA ILE A 95 -8.29 9.89 -3.01
C ILE A 95 -9.22 10.38 -1.88
N SER A 96 -8.81 11.42 -1.14
CA SER A 96 -9.59 12.09 -0.09
C SER A 96 -10.04 11.19 1.07
N LEU A 97 -9.27 10.15 1.43
CA LEU A 97 -9.61 9.26 2.56
C LEU A 97 -9.70 9.99 3.90
N HIS A 98 -8.97 11.09 4.05
CA HIS A 98 -8.96 11.94 5.24
C HIS A 98 -10.30 12.68 5.47
N ARG A 99 -11.19 12.72 4.46
CA ARG A 99 -12.49 13.42 4.51
C ARG A 99 -13.68 12.46 4.62
N LEU A 100 -13.46 11.24 5.14
CA LEU A 100 -14.55 10.29 5.30
C LEU A 100 -15.63 10.87 6.23
N ASP A 101 -16.74 11.31 5.65
CA ASP A 101 -17.90 11.79 6.39
C ASP A 101 -18.53 10.63 7.21
N SER A 102 -19.36 10.99 8.19
CA SER A 102 -20.09 10.02 9.02
C SER A 102 -21.15 9.22 8.25
N THR A 103 -21.33 9.48 6.95
CA THR A 103 -22.23 8.74 6.07
C THR A 103 -21.65 7.34 5.82
N THR A 104 -22.29 6.35 6.44
CA THR A 104 -21.85 4.96 6.37
C THR A 104 -22.19 4.39 5.00
N THR A 105 -21.21 4.34 4.10
CA THR A 105 -21.29 3.59 2.84
C THR A 105 -20.77 2.17 3.06
N ASP A 106 -21.10 1.23 2.17
CA ASP A 106 -20.63 -0.17 2.22
C ASP A 106 -19.10 -0.31 2.23
N TYR A 107 -18.38 0.72 1.78
CA TYR A 107 -16.91 0.77 1.69
C TYR A 107 -16.24 1.58 2.81
N SER A 108 -17.03 2.27 3.64
CA SER A 108 -16.53 3.19 4.67
C SER A 108 -15.58 2.54 5.67
N GLU A 109 -15.83 1.29 6.04
CA GLU A 109 -14.97 0.53 6.95
C GLU A 109 -13.64 0.14 6.30
N ALA A 110 -13.63 -0.26 5.03
CA ALA A 110 -12.40 -0.56 4.30
C ALA A 110 -11.52 0.69 4.15
N GLN A 111 -12.15 1.83 3.83
CA GLN A 111 -11.49 3.13 3.72
C GLN A 111 -10.88 3.58 5.06
N ARG A 112 -11.65 3.47 6.15
CA ARG A 112 -11.17 3.80 7.50
C ARG A 112 -9.98 2.93 7.92
N ARG A 113 -10.05 1.62 7.65
CA ARG A 113 -8.93 0.70 7.93
C ARG A 113 -7.70 1.05 7.12
N ALA A 114 -7.84 1.26 5.81
CA ALA A 114 -6.73 1.66 4.96
C ALA A 114 -6.07 2.95 5.46
N TRP A 115 -6.87 3.95 5.84
CA TRP A 115 -6.39 5.19 6.42
C TRP A 115 -5.59 4.97 7.71
N TRP A 116 -6.15 4.25 8.69
CA TRP A 116 -5.46 4.00 9.95
C TRP A 116 -4.20 3.17 9.78
N MET A 117 -4.20 2.18 8.88
CA MET A 117 -3.00 1.39 8.60
C MET A 117 -1.87 2.27 8.03
N THR A 118 -2.20 3.20 7.14
CA THR A 118 -1.23 4.17 6.59
C THR A 118 -0.66 5.07 7.68
N ILE A 119 -1.50 5.62 8.56
CA ILE A 119 -1.06 6.45 9.69
C ILE A 119 -0.16 5.66 10.65
N TRP A 120 -0.53 4.42 10.99
CA TRP A 120 0.25 3.56 11.88
C TRP A 120 1.62 3.22 11.32
N VAL A 121 1.71 2.80 10.06
CA VAL A 121 3.00 2.49 9.41
C VAL A 121 3.88 3.73 9.36
N SER A 122 3.28 4.89 9.07
CA SER A 122 4.02 6.14 9.01
C SER A 122 4.54 6.53 10.38
N TYR A 123 3.71 6.48 11.41
CA TYR A 123 4.10 6.73 12.80
C TYR A 123 5.24 5.78 13.24
N LEU A 124 5.08 4.47 13.00
CA LEU A 124 6.07 3.47 13.36
C LEU A 124 7.42 3.74 12.67
N SER A 125 7.42 4.09 11.37
CA SER A 125 8.65 4.43 10.65
C SER A 125 9.38 5.64 11.25
N HIS A 126 8.64 6.63 11.76
CA HIS A 126 9.21 7.81 12.40
C HIS A 126 9.76 7.51 13.79
N GLN A 127 9.02 6.74 14.59
CA GLN A 127 9.47 6.31 15.92
C GLN A 127 10.75 5.46 15.83
N LEU A 128 10.78 4.49 14.91
CA LEU A 128 11.96 3.63 14.69
C LEU A 128 13.18 4.42 14.23
N PHE A 129 12.98 5.40 13.36
CA PHE A 129 14.06 6.28 12.92
C PHE A 129 14.62 7.13 14.06
N LEU A 130 13.75 7.71 14.90
CA LEU A 130 14.19 8.50 16.06
C LEU A 130 14.98 7.65 17.06
N TRP A 131 14.55 6.40 17.26
CA TRP A 131 15.25 5.47 18.13
C TRP A 131 16.67 5.17 17.64
N MET A 132 16.84 4.94 16.32
CA MET A 132 18.15 4.73 15.70
C MET A 132 19.06 5.96 15.75
N THR A 133 18.52 7.17 15.79
CA THR A 133 19.35 8.41 15.89
C THR A 133 19.82 8.74 17.31
N HIS A 134 19.31 8.03 18.32
CA HIS A 134 19.62 8.26 19.73
C HIS A 134 20.49 7.14 20.34
N GLU A 135 20.85 6.11 19.57
CA GLU A 135 21.93 5.14 19.85
C GLU A 135 23.22 5.58 19.15
#